data_AF-A0A350C6Y5-F1
#
_entry.id   AF-A0A350C6Y5-F1
#
_cell.length_a   1.000
_cell.length_b   1.000
_cell.length_c   1.000
_cell.angle_alpha   90.00
_cell.angle_beta   90.00
_cell.angle_gamma   90.00
#
_symmetry.space_group_name_H-M   'P 1'
#
loop_
_entity.id
_entity.type
_entity.pdbx_description
1 polymer ?
#
loop_
_entity_poly.entity_id
_entity_poly.type
_entity_poly.pdbx_seq_one_letter_code
_entity_poly.pdbx_strand_id
1 'polypeptide(L)'
;IMRIIYYFEENPKANPLVMVISNLFGYFTKVAITQQNIKASDAELAKKTGVNPFFVKDYRVAARTFSTTQIKQAFLSLHRADRHSKGLGMKSATPLGTMQQLIFEIQSV
;
A
#
# COMPACT_ATOMS: atom_id res chain seq x y z
N ILE A 1 9.03 -1.37 -0.23
CA ILE A 1 8.27 -0.70 -1.31
C ILE A 1 9.21 -0.29 -2.47
N MET A 2 10.34 0.39 -2.24
CA MET A 2 11.34 0.69 -3.29
C MET A 2 11.83 -0.53 -4.09
N ARG A 3 12.06 -1.66 -3.41
CA ARG A 3 12.44 -2.93 -4.08
C ARG A 3 11.37 -3.48 -5.01
N ILE A 4 10.08 -3.20 -4.73
CA ILE A 4 8.97 -3.64 -5.59
C ILE A 4 8.98 -2.80 -6.87
N ILE A 5 9.24 -1.49 -6.77
CA ILE A 5 9.35 -0.59 -7.93
C ILE A 5 10.51 -0.95 -8.84
N TYR A 6 11.71 -1.16 -8.28
CA TYR A 6 12.85 -1.60 -9.09
C TYR A 6 12.57 -2.92 -9.82
N TYR A 7 11.87 -3.84 -9.16
CA TYR A 7 11.42 -5.10 -9.78
C TYR A 7 10.34 -4.89 -10.87
N PHE A 8 9.62 -3.76 -10.85
CA PHE A 8 8.67 -3.37 -11.91
C PHE A 8 9.35 -2.71 -13.11
N GLU A 9 10.41 -1.93 -12.89
CA GLU A 9 11.18 -1.29 -13.97
C GLU A 9 11.79 -2.34 -14.91
N GLU A 10 12.23 -3.46 -14.35
CA GLU A 10 12.92 -4.49 -15.14
C GLU A 10 11.98 -5.38 -15.96
N ASN A 11 10.69 -5.57 -15.59
CA ASN A 11 9.78 -6.52 -16.26
C ASN A 11 8.27 -6.17 -16.22
N PRO A 12 7.81 -5.15 -16.98
CA PRO A 12 6.40 -4.74 -17.03
C PRO A 12 5.42 -5.79 -17.60
N LYS A 13 5.90 -6.83 -18.31
CA LYS A 13 5.08 -7.95 -18.81
C LYS A 13 4.87 -9.08 -17.78
N ALA A 14 5.74 -9.19 -16.78
CA ALA A 14 5.76 -10.33 -15.85
C ALA A 14 4.89 -10.12 -14.60
N ASN A 15 4.53 -8.87 -14.27
CA ASN A 15 3.74 -8.54 -13.08
C ASN A 15 2.58 -7.61 -13.47
N PRO A 16 1.32 -8.09 -13.51
CA PRO A 16 0.17 -7.24 -13.79
C PRO A 16 0.10 -6.15 -12.72
N LEU A 17 0.21 -4.89 -13.13
CA LEU A 17 0.16 -3.70 -12.27
C LEU A 17 -1.02 -3.74 -11.28
N VAL A 18 -2.17 -4.27 -11.75
CA VAL A 18 -3.40 -4.50 -10.97
C VAL A 18 -3.17 -5.39 -9.74
N MET A 19 -2.34 -6.43 -9.86
CA MET A 19 -2.07 -7.37 -8.76
C MET A 19 -1.28 -6.69 -7.64
N VAL A 20 -0.31 -5.85 -7.99
CA VAL A 20 0.50 -5.16 -6.97
C VAL A 20 -0.26 -4.01 -6.33
N ILE A 21 -1.08 -3.29 -7.10
CA ILE A 21 -2.00 -2.30 -6.54
C ILE A 21 -2.93 -2.99 -5.52
N SER A 22 -3.50 -4.14 -5.89
CA SER A 22 -4.35 -4.94 -4.99
C SER A 22 -3.62 -5.36 -3.71
N ASN A 23 -2.37 -5.85 -3.82
CA ASN A 23 -1.57 -6.25 -2.68
C ASN A 23 -1.22 -5.08 -1.75
N LEU A 24 -0.81 -3.94 -2.31
CA LEU A 24 -0.52 -2.72 -1.55
C LEU A 24 -1.78 -2.17 -0.88
N PHE A 25 -2.91 -2.18 -1.57
CA PHE A 25 -4.20 -1.77 -1.01
C PHE A 25 -4.59 -2.64 0.18
N GLY A 26 -4.46 -3.97 0.04
CA GLY A 26 -4.69 -4.91 1.13
C GLY A 26 -3.74 -4.69 2.31
N TYR A 27 -2.46 -4.41 2.06
CA TYR A 27 -1.49 -4.09 3.09
C TYR A 27 -1.89 -2.82 3.87
N PHE A 28 -2.11 -1.69 3.19
CA PHE A 28 -2.49 -0.43 3.85
C PHE A 28 -3.84 -0.51 4.54
N THR A 29 -4.77 -1.33 4.05
CA THR A 29 -6.04 -1.63 4.75
C THR A 29 -5.78 -2.29 6.10
N LYS A 30 -4.91 -3.31 6.16
CA LYS A 30 -4.56 -3.97 7.42
C LYS A 30 -3.80 -3.05 8.36
N VAL A 31 -2.91 -2.20 7.84
CA VAL A 31 -2.21 -1.17 8.63
C VAL A 31 -3.22 -0.17 9.22
N ALA A 32 -4.18 0.31 8.43
CA ALA A 32 -5.21 1.24 8.88
C ALA A 32 -6.12 0.63 9.96
N ILE A 33 -6.58 -0.61 9.77
CA ILE A 33 -7.36 -1.34 10.78
C ILE A 33 -6.56 -1.50 12.07
N THR A 34 -5.28 -1.85 11.96
CA THR A 34 -4.39 -2.02 13.11
C THR A 34 -4.17 -0.69 13.85
N GLN A 35 -4.00 0.42 13.13
CA GLN A 35 -3.84 1.74 13.71
C GLN A 35 -5.08 2.18 14.50
N GLN A 36 -6.28 1.96 13.95
CA GLN A 36 -7.53 2.27 14.63
C GLN A 36 -7.77 1.41 15.88
N ASN A 37 -7.16 0.23 15.94
CA ASN A 37 -7.33 -0.73 17.03
C ASN A 37 -6.01 -0.96 17.80
N ILE A 38 -5.13 0.05 17.88
CA ILE A 38 -3.75 -0.12 18.39
C ILE A 38 -3.68 -0.67 19.83
N LYS A 39 -4.74 -0.47 20.63
CA LYS A 39 -4.85 -0.95 22.01
C LYS A 39 -5.40 -2.38 22.13
N ALA A 40 -5.95 -2.95 21.06
CA ALA A 40 -6.45 -4.32 21.05
C ALA A 40 -5.30 -5.33 21.21
N SER A 41 -5.61 -6.55 21.60
CA SER A 41 -4.64 -7.65 21.69
C SER A 41 -4.23 -8.16 20.30
N ASP A 42 -3.10 -8.88 20.21
CA ASP A 42 -2.64 -9.47 18.95
C ASP A 42 -3.65 -10.48 18.37
N ALA A 43 -4.36 -11.21 19.25
CA ALA A 43 -5.40 -12.14 18.85
C ALA A 43 -6.64 -11.43 18.26
N GLU A 44 -7.05 -10.29 18.84
CA GLU A 44 -8.15 -9.48 18.30
C GLU A 44 -7.77 -8.81 16.98
N LEU A 45 -6.54 -8.31 16.89
CA LEU A 45 -6.01 -7.74 15.66
C LEU A 45 -5.91 -8.78 14.55
N ALA A 46 -5.46 -10.01 14.85
CA ALA A 46 -5.44 -11.12 13.91
C ALA A 46 -6.84 -11.39 13.32
N LYS A 47 -7.86 -11.44 14.19
CA LYS A 47 -9.26 -11.62 13.76
C LYS A 47 -9.75 -10.46 12.89
N LYS A 48 -9.49 -9.21 13.28
CA LYS A 48 -9.93 -8.01 12.55
C LYS A 48 -9.24 -7.83 11.20
N THR A 49 -7.97 -8.22 11.09
CA THR A 49 -7.16 -8.05 9.87
C THR A 49 -7.19 -9.28 8.96
N GLY A 50 -7.70 -10.42 9.44
CA GLY A 50 -7.64 -11.70 8.74
C GLY A 50 -6.20 -12.21 8.55
N VAL A 51 -5.27 -11.73 9.37
CA VAL A 51 -3.84 -12.07 9.30
C VAL A 51 -3.54 -13.09 10.39
N ASN A 52 -2.65 -14.05 10.11
CA ASN A 52 -2.17 -14.97 11.12
C ASN A 52 -1.49 -14.19 12.27
N PRO A 53 -1.80 -14.51 13.55
CA PRO A 53 -1.24 -13.84 14.73
C PRO A 53 0.27 -13.58 14.70
N PHE A 54 1.07 -14.46 14.08
CA PHE A 54 2.52 -14.28 13.96
C PHE A 54 2.91 -12.99 13.22
N PHE A 55 2.15 -12.59 12.19
CA PHE A 55 2.47 -11.43 11.36
C PHE A 55 1.80 -10.13 11.85
N VAL A 56 0.95 -10.18 12.87
CA VAL A 56 0.25 -8.99 13.40
C VAL A 56 1.24 -7.96 13.96
N LYS A 57 2.36 -8.42 14.51
CA LYS A 57 3.41 -7.56 15.06
C LYS A 57 4.00 -6.61 14.00
N ASP A 58 4.18 -7.09 12.77
CA ASP A 58 4.67 -6.27 11.67
C ASP A 58 3.70 -5.14 11.33
N TYR A 59 2.38 -5.44 11.34
CA TYR A 59 1.34 -4.44 11.14
C TYR A 59 1.26 -3.42 12.28
N ARG A 60 1.55 -3.81 13.53
CA ARG A 60 1.64 -2.84 14.65
C ARG A 60 2.80 -1.88 14.47
N VAL A 61 3.97 -2.38 14.06
CA VAL A 61 5.14 -1.54 13.79
C VAL A 61 4.80 -0.56 12.67
N ALA A 62 4.22 -1.04 11.57
CA ALA A 62 3.77 -0.19 10.47
C ALA A 62 2.73 0.85 10.93
N ALA A 63 1.74 0.45 11.72
CA ALA A 63 0.67 1.34 12.21
C ALA A 63 1.18 2.47 13.13
N ARG A 64 2.32 2.26 13.81
CA ARG A 64 3.00 3.29 14.61
C ARG A 64 3.93 4.16 13.78
N THR A 65 4.47 3.62 12.68
CA THR A 65 5.42 4.32 11.81
C THR A 65 4.71 5.27 10.85
N PHE A 66 3.61 4.84 10.25
CA PHE A 66 2.85 5.66 9.31
C PHE A 66 1.80 6.48 10.04
N SER A 67 1.81 7.80 9.83
CA SER A 67 0.72 8.67 10.27
C SER A 67 -0.58 8.37 9.52
N THR A 68 -1.71 8.71 10.12
CA THR A 68 -3.03 8.61 9.46
C THR A 68 -3.05 9.35 8.11
N THR A 69 -2.33 10.47 8.01
CA THR A 69 -2.20 11.25 6.78
C THR A 69 -1.45 10.46 5.70
N GLN A 70 -0.32 9.83 6.04
CA GLN A 70 0.44 9.00 5.09
C GLN A 70 -0.37 7.81 4.59
N ILE A 71 -1.14 7.16 5.46
CA ILE A 71 -2.01 6.04 5.08
C ILE A 71 -3.11 6.52 4.11
N LYS A 72 -3.73 7.68 4.38
CA LYS A 72 -4.72 8.30 3.47
C LYS A 72 -4.11 8.63 2.11
N GLN A 73 -2.90 9.22 2.09
CA GLN A 73 -2.21 9.51 0.83
C GLN A 73 -1.87 8.24 0.06
N ALA A 74 -1.41 7.18 0.73
CA ALA A 74 -1.17 5.90 0.11
C ALA A 74 -2.43 5.37 -0.60
N PHE A 75 -3.61 5.45 0.04
CA PHE A 75 -4.88 5.06 -0.60
C PHE A 75 -5.24 5.93 -1.81
N LEU A 76 -5.08 7.25 -1.73
CA LEU A 76 -5.35 8.15 -2.85
C LEU A 76 -4.45 7.82 -4.04
N SER A 77 -3.17 7.59 -3.78
CA SER A 77 -2.17 7.31 -4.81
C SER A 77 -2.38 5.91 -5.42
N LEU A 78 -2.74 4.90 -4.61
CA LEU A 78 -3.14 3.59 -5.11
C LEU A 78 -4.41 3.65 -5.97
N HIS A 79 -5.39 4.48 -5.58
CA HIS A 79 -6.60 4.69 -6.36
C HIS A 79 -6.32 5.38 -7.70
N ARG A 80 -5.40 6.36 -7.74
CA ARG A 80 -4.91 6.94 -9.00
C ARG A 80 -4.24 5.87 -9.86
N ALA A 81 -3.34 5.08 -9.29
CA ALA A 81 -2.65 4.01 -10.00
C ALA A 81 -3.61 2.94 -10.55
N ASP A 82 -4.66 2.55 -9.81
CA ASP A 82 -5.69 1.60 -10.27
C ASP A 82 -6.44 2.13 -11.49
N ARG A 83 -6.87 3.40 -11.46
CA ARG A 83 -7.53 4.05 -12.60
C ARG A 83 -6.62 4.11 -13.83
N HIS A 84 -5.35 4.48 -13.63
CA HIS A 84 -4.36 4.46 -14.72
C HIS A 84 -4.15 3.06 -15.29
N SER A 85 -4.05 2.03 -14.44
CA SER A 85 -3.86 0.64 -14.89
C SER A 85 -5.02 0.10 -15.73
N LYS A 86 -6.21 0.68 -15.57
CA LYS A 86 -7.44 0.35 -16.32
C LYS A 86 -7.66 1.23 -17.54
N GLY A 87 -6.70 2.11 -17.88
CA GLY A 87 -6.77 2.99 -19.04
C GLY A 87 -7.68 4.22 -18.87
N LEU A 88 -8.14 4.51 -17.65
CA LEU A 88 -9.01 5.63 -17.36
C LEU A 88 -8.16 6.86 -16.95
N GLY A 89 -8.18 7.91 -17.79
CA GLY A 89 -7.56 9.22 -17.46
C GLY A 89 -6.20 9.50 -18.10
N MET A 90 -6.03 9.22 -19.40
CA MET A 90 -4.82 9.64 -20.12
C MET A 90 -4.70 11.17 -20.23
N LYS A 91 -3.68 11.71 -19.57
CA LYS A 91 -2.70 12.64 -20.15
C LYS A 91 -1.30 12.26 -19.62
N SER A 92 -0.59 11.43 -20.38
CA SER A 92 0.89 11.36 -20.35
C SER A 92 1.62 10.93 -19.06
N ALA A 93 0.99 10.26 -18.09
CA ALA A 93 1.69 9.70 -16.93
C ALA A 93 1.94 8.20 -17.10
N THR A 94 3.20 7.79 -17.14
CA THR A 94 3.57 6.36 -17.15
C THR A 94 3.23 5.73 -15.79
N PRO A 95 2.82 4.45 -15.73
CA PRO A 95 2.56 3.75 -14.47
C PRO A 95 3.69 3.84 -13.44
N LEU A 96 4.92 3.95 -13.96
CA LEU A 96 6.15 4.14 -13.21
C LEU A 96 6.19 5.47 -12.44
N GLY A 97 5.87 6.57 -13.12
CA GLY A 97 5.85 7.90 -12.50
C GLY A 97 4.83 7.98 -11.36
N THR A 98 3.68 7.32 -11.52
CA THR A 98 2.64 7.25 -10.48
C THR A 98 3.09 6.47 -9.24
N MET A 99 3.84 5.37 -9.41
CA MET A 99 4.38 4.59 -8.29
C MET A 99 5.56 5.29 -7.60
N GLN A 100 6.47 5.91 -8.36
CA GLN A 100 7.58 6.68 -7.80
C GLN A 100 7.07 7.88 -7.00
N GLN A 101 6.06 8.59 -7.52
CA GLN A 101 5.40 9.69 -6.82
C GLN A 101 4.67 9.21 -5.55
N LEU A 102 4.05 8.02 -5.58
CA LEU A 102 3.40 7.40 -4.42
C LEU A 102 4.39 7.13 -3.28
N ILE A 103 5.60 6.66 -3.58
CA ILE A 103 6.61 6.45 -2.53
C ILE A 103 7.18 7.77 -2.05
N PHE A 104 7.46 8.72 -2.95
CA PHE A 104 7.93 10.04 -2.57
C PHE A 104 6.95 10.68 -1.58
N GLU A 105 5.64 10.65 -1.86
CA GLU A 105 4.60 11.16 -0.94
C GLU A 105 4.56 10.41 0.40
N ILE A 106 4.79 9.09 0.41
CA ILE A 106 4.80 8.29 1.66
C ILE A 106 6.06 8.57 2.49
N GLN A 107 7.21 8.83 1.87
CA GLN A 107 8.50 9.03 2.55
C GLN A 107 8.80 10.49 2.95
N SER A 108 8.17 11.47 2.30
CA SER A 108 8.48 12.91 2.49
C SER A 108 7.75 13.56 3.67
N VAL A 109 7.07 12.80 4.53
CA VAL A 109 6.26 13.30 5.65
C VAL A 109 6.67 12.63 6.96
#